data_AF-A0A3D5RY58-F1
#
_entry.id   AF-A0A3D5RY58-F1
#
_cell.length_a   1.000
_cell.length_b   1.000
_cell.length_c   1.000
_cell.angle_alpha   90.00
_cell.angle_beta   90.00
_cell.angle_gamma   90.00
#
_symmetry.space_group_name_H-M   'P 1'
#
loop_
_entity.id
_entity.type
_entity.pdbx_description
1 polymer ?
#
loop_
_entity_poly.entity_id
_entity_poly.type
_entity_poly.pdbx_seq_one_letter_code
_entity_poly.pdbx_strand_id
1 'polypeptide(L)'
;MKRLLTLLTLLVAFILFLIFTNPAYAEGSKNLTPSFGTGDGTTNNNFIGYLCHSQEASITGNFLSPNATADERLYIYVKEGETLYMGLRRIDPVTNNELQHQDLTIVIRENDGTLVTSFTLDDDDAVTDTDGDSQGYPFTTPQTGVIESYAEVLAGPSAIVGVSGYDALSWTNSSLGDQNFYIEFIQFDGGSTTASDDIDVESWYDLWDFSVYDGTEEKPGRMHSKIWGFTAGSYTNQFSDDFSLYATMPSVIAGSDAGYYVKNLNYAGLEAYTTLLYANSTGADLGSTTDLNGDGTIDFQDARRTQTGNIGAQEYDIFINNPDIELYPTTTLPDVSISNANFYCNSSGTGGEGIIYFESNQSGIISLIIDLDGTPGYQAGTEDVIIEQLIDASSGFASSSVRWDGYDGTGAIVPAYTDLNISGRFTAAPVHSPLYDPEINSLGINMVDTRPNTSFDLVYWDDLSQTGVGSSPTSELDGSNSNQHTWTTGNALLVNTWSFGYYQINTENVSFDFVCDIDGDGIDEQDDLDNDNDGVADSEEGDYYNDTDGDGIPDYL
;
A
#
# COMPACT_ATOMS: atom_id res chain seq x y z
N MET A 1 23.27 -7.01 -49.24
CA MET A 1 24.12 -7.27 -48.06
C MET A 1 23.58 -6.64 -46.78
N LYS A 2 23.28 -5.33 -46.72
CA LYS A 2 22.62 -4.72 -45.52
C LYS A 2 21.27 -5.34 -45.14
N ARG A 3 20.44 -5.76 -46.10
CA ARG A 3 19.16 -6.47 -45.84
C ARG A 3 19.30 -7.91 -45.31
N LEU A 4 20.46 -8.55 -45.52
CA LEU A 4 20.71 -9.91 -45.02
C LEU A 4 21.18 -9.87 -43.55
N LEU A 5 21.83 -8.78 -43.15
CA LEU A 5 22.28 -8.56 -41.78
C LEU A 5 21.09 -8.27 -40.84
N THR A 6 20.07 -7.55 -41.31
CA THR A 6 18.83 -7.27 -40.56
C THR A 6 18.00 -8.53 -40.31
N LEU A 7 17.99 -9.47 -41.26
CA LEU A 7 17.29 -10.74 -41.10
C LEU A 7 17.98 -11.65 -40.08
N LEU A 8 19.32 -11.58 -39.99
CA LEU A 8 20.10 -12.32 -39.01
C LEU A 8 19.95 -11.72 -37.59
N THR A 9 19.77 -10.40 -37.46
CA THR A 9 19.46 -9.77 -36.17
C THR A 9 18.04 -10.11 -35.70
N LEU A 10 17.07 -10.23 -36.62
CA LEU A 10 15.73 -10.72 -36.28
C LEU A 10 15.74 -12.19 -35.86
N LEU A 11 16.57 -13.03 -36.46
CA LEU A 11 16.68 -14.44 -36.09
C LEU A 11 17.40 -14.64 -34.74
N VAL A 12 18.38 -13.79 -34.41
CA VAL A 12 19.04 -13.79 -33.10
C VAL A 12 18.13 -13.18 -32.02
N ALA A 13 17.28 -12.20 -32.35
CA ALA A 13 16.19 -11.74 -31.49
C ALA A 13 15.10 -12.81 -31.29
N PHE A 14 14.85 -13.66 -32.30
CA PHE A 14 13.96 -14.81 -32.19
C PHE A 14 14.53 -15.93 -31.30
N ILE A 15 15.85 -15.97 -31.14
CA ILE A 15 16.56 -16.85 -30.16
C ILE A 15 16.60 -16.19 -28.76
N LEU A 16 16.33 -14.89 -28.66
CA LEU A 16 16.27 -14.14 -27.39
C LEU A 16 14.95 -14.33 -26.61
N PHE A 17 14.00 -15.09 -27.14
CA PHE A 17 12.74 -15.43 -26.49
C PHE A 17 12.41 -16.92 -26.71
N LEU A 18 13.43 -17.79 -26.67
CA LEU A 18 13.22 -19.18 -26.32
C LEU A 18 12.84 -19.22 -24.84
N ILE A 19 11.54 -18.99 -24.64
CA ILE A 19 10.68 -19.28 -23.51
C ILE A 19 11.14 -20.61 -22.88
N PHE A 20 11.99 -20.50 -21.87
CA PHE A 20 11.88 -21.32 -20.67
C PHE A 20 11.16 -20.46 -19.64
N THR A 21 9.87 -20.17 -19.88
CA THR A 21 8.97 -20.14 -18.73
C THR A 21 8.96 -21.58 -18.26
N ASN A 22 9.71 -21.91 -17.21
CA ASN A 22 9.24 -23.00 -16.37
C ASN A 22 7.81 -22.58 -16.04
N PRO A 23 6.78 -23.33 -16.46
CA PRO A 23 5.46 -23.04 -15.96
C PRO A 23 5.58 -23.24 -14.45
N ALA A 24 5.62 -22.11 -13.73
CA ALA A 24 5.52 -22.11 -12.30
C ALA A 24 4.13 -22.69 -12.00
N TYR A 25 4.04 -23.57 -11.01
CA TYR A 25 2.86 -24.35 -10.67
C TYR A 25 2.73 -24.34 -9.14
N ALA A 26 2.16 -23.27 -8.55
CA ALA A 26 1.92 -23.03 -7.11
C ALA A 26 1.46 -21.56 -6.84
N GLU A 27 0.57 -21.30 -5.89
CA GLU A 27 0.19 -19.97 -5.41
C GLU A 27 0.34 -20.01 -3.89
N GLY A 28 1.47 -19.48 -3.40
CA GLY A 28 1.84 -19.60 -1.98
C GLY A 28 3.32 -19.31 -1.71
N SER A 29 3.93 -20.10 -0.81
CA SER A 29 5.25 -19.83 -0.26
C SER A 29 6.34 -19.71 -1.32
N LYS A 30 6.27 -20.42 -2.45
CA LYS A 30 7.29 -20.31 -3.51
C LYS A 30 7.43 -18.88 -4.09
N ASN A 31 6.42 -18.03 -3.91
CA ASN A 31 6.41 -16.63 -4.33
C ASN A 31 7.03 -15.70 -3.29
N LEU A 32 7.08 -16.13 -2.02
CA LEU A 32 7.43 -15.30 -0.87
C LEU A 32 8.70 -15.76 -0.14
N THR A 33 9.07 -17.03 -0.29
CA THR A 33 10.24 -17.65 0.33
C THR A 33 11.30 -17.99 -0.72
N PRO A 34 12.60 -17.80 -0.42
CA PRO A 34 13.64 -17.83 -1.43
C PRO A 34 14.08 -19.24 -1.80
N SER A 35 14.64 -19.34 -3.01
CA SER A 35 15.07 -20.60 -3.61
C SER A 35 16.44 -21.14 -3.15
N PHE A 36 17.06 -20.60 -2.09
CA PHE A 36 18.45 -20.92 -1.75
C PHE A 36 18.68 -21.30 -0.29
N GLY A 37 19.09 -22.55 -0.09
CA GLY A 37 19.80 -23.01 1.12
C GLY A 37 19.49 -24.46 1.47
N THR A 38 20.51 -25.32 1.48
CA THR A 38 20.47 -26.63 2.16
C THR A 38 20.68 -26.48 3.68
N GLY A 39 20.41 -25.30 4.22
CA GLY A 39 20.51 -24.98 5.64
C GLY A 39 19.11 -25.05 6.25
N ASP A 40 19.03 -25.63 7.43
CA ASP A 40 17.83 -25.82 8.27
C ASP A 40 17.13 -24.51 8.74
N GLY A 41 17.41 -23.36 8.12
CA GLY A 41 16.86 -22.07 8.54
C GLY A 41 17.43 -21.52 9.85
N THR A 42 18.47 -22.14 10.46
CA THR A 42 18.91 -21.77 11.82
C THR A 42 20.28 -21.08 11.95
N THR A 43 21.04 -20.86 10.86
CA THR A 43 22.42 -20.32 10.99
C THR A 43 22.76 -19.17 10.02
N ASN A 44 22.70 -17.94 10.57
CA ASN A 44 23.20 -16.66 10.06
C ASN A 44 22.41 -16.01 8.91
N ASN A 45 21.20 -15.53 9.24
CA ASN A 45 20.22 -14.89 8.37
C ASN A 45 19.86 -15.83 7.18
N ASN A 46 18.76 -15.69 6.45
CA ASN A 46 18.78 -14.96 5.20
C ASN A 46 17.43 -15.29 4.52
N PHE A 47 16.47 -14.34 4.55
CA PHE A 47 15.30 -14.30 3.65
C PHE A 47 14.19 -15.34 3.94
N ILE A 48 13.20 -14.96 4.76
CA ILE A 48 12.11 -15.83 5.25
C ILE A 48 10.77 -15.07 5.24
N GLY A 49 9.66 -15.70 4.87
CA GLY A 49 8.34 -15.08 4.95
C GLY A 49 7.28 -16.09 5.36
N TYR A 50 7.32 -16.53 6.62
CA TYR A 50 6.42 -17.58 7.09
C TYR A 50 5.01 -17.05 7.26
N LEU A 51 4.04 -17.79 6.73
CA LEU A 51 2.63 -17.52 7.00
C LEU A 51 2.37 -17.82 8.47
N CYS A 52 1.70 -16.91 9.17
CA CYS A 52 1.43 -17.06 10.60
C CYS A 52 -0.07 -17.10 10.88
N HIS A 53 -0.47 -17.97 11.82
CA HIS A 53 -1.85 -18.21 12.22
C HIS A 53 -1.97 -18.24 13.75
N SER A 54 -3.03 -17.62 14.30
CA SER A 54 -3.43 -17.70 15.72
C SER A 54 -2.39 -17.29 16.75
N GLN A 55 -1.61 -16.23 16.48
CA GLN A 55 -0.71 -15.67 17.49
C GLN A 55 -1.49 -15.00 18.65
N GLU A 56 -1.03 -15.22 19.88
CA GLU A 56 -1.55 -14.54 21.08
C GLU A 56 -1.60 -13.01 20.88
N ALA A 57 -2.62 -12.38 21.47
CA ALA A 57 -2.90 -10.94 21.35
C ALA A 57 -3.25 -10.44 19.93
N SER A 58 -3.61 -11.35 19.00
CA SER A 58 -4.12 -11.02 17.66
C SER A 58 -3.12 -10.28 16.76
N ILE A 59 -1.82 -10.43 17.01
CA ILE A 59 -0.73 -9.78 16.26
C ILE A 59 -0.61 -10.35 14.82
N THR A 60 -1.32 -11.44 14.51
CA THR A 60 -1.37 -12.07 13.17
C THR A 60 -2.74 -11.98 12.49
N GLY A 61 -3.71 -11.33 13.14
CA GLY A 61 -5.09 -11.25 12.67
C GLY A 61 -5.82 -12.59 12.68
N ASN A 62 -7.03 -12.59 12.14
CA ASN A 62 -7.93 -13.75 12.17
C ASN A 62 -8.10 -14.42 10.79
N PHE A 63 -7.32 -14.07 9.76
CA PHE A 63 -7.64 -14.39 8.36
C PHE A 63 -7.77 -15.89 8.02
N LEU A 64 -7.20 -16.76 8.84
CA LEU A 64 -7.34 -18.23 8.77
C LEU A 64 -8.13 -18.82 9.93
N SER A 65 -8.55 -18.03 10.91
CA SER A 65 -9.30 -18.50 12.08
C SER A 65 -10.76 -18.76 11.71
N PRO A 66 -11.43 -19.76 12.32
CA PRO A 66 -12.86 -19.96 12.15
C PRO A 66 -13.74 -18.82 12.70
N ASN A 67 -13.17 -17.88 13.47
CA ASN A 67 -13.86 -16.69 13.96
C ASN A 67 -13.77 -15.48 13.01
N ALA A 68 -13.06 -15.61 11.88
CA ALA A 68 -12.82 -14.53 10.93
C ALA A 68 -14.12 -13.91 10.40
N THR A 69 -14.19 -12.58 10.47
CA THR A 69 -15.20 -11.81 9.76
C THR A 69 -15.00 -11.88 8.24
N ALA A 70 -16.02 -11.48 7.47
CA ALA A 70 -15.93 -11.52 6.02
C ALA A 70 -14.76 -10.70 5.44
N ASP A 71 -14.37 -9.62 6.11
CA ASP A 71 -13.27 -8.75 5.69
C ASP A 71 -11.89 -9.25 6.12
N GLU A 72 -11.83 -10.23 7.03
CA GLU A 72 -10.56 -10.81 7.48
C GLU A 72 -10.17 -12.07 6.69
N ARG A 73 -11.13 -12.84 6.17
CA ARG A 73 -10.91 -14.18 5.61
C ARG A 73 -9.93 -14.23 4.44
N LEU A 74 -9.18 -15.34 4.38
CA LEU A 74 -8.49 -15.80 3.18
C LEU A 74 -9.49 -16.42 2.20
N TYR A 75 -9.65 -15.80 1.03
CA TYR A 75 -10.47 -16.28 -0.07
C TYR A 75 -9.63 -16.91 -1.18
N ILE A 76 -10.24 -17.88 -1.87
CA ILE A 76 -9.74 -18.49 -3.09
C ILE A 76 -10.91 -18.57 -4.08
N TYR A 77 -10.76 -17.95 -5.25
CA TYR A 77 -11.75 -18.06 -6.32
C TYR A 77 -11.56 -19.34 -7.13
N VAL A 78 -12.60 -20.16 -7.23
CA VAL A 78 -12.57 -21.44 -7.97
C VAL A 78 -13.80 -21.55 -8.88
N LYS A 79 -13.61 -21.61 -10.22
CA LYS A 79 -14.70 -21.81 -11.19
C LYS A 79 -15.23 -23.25 -11.14
N GLU A 80 -16.46 -23.44 -11.63
CA GLU A 80 -17.01 -24.78 -11.80
C GLU A 80 -16.15 -25.61 -12.76
N GLY A 81 -15.70 -26.78 -12.31
CA GLY A 81 -14.79 -27.68 -13.01
C GLY A 81 -13.32 -27.50 -12.65
N GLU A 82 -12.92 -26.40 -12.01
CA GLU A 82 -11.56 -26.17 -11.54
C GLU A 82 -11.28 -26.97 -10.25
N THR A 83 -10.00 -27.29 -10.02
CA THR A 83 -9.51 -28.04 -8.86
C THR A 83 -8.55 -27.19 -8.05
N LEU A 84 -8.82 -27.05 -6.76
CA LEU A 84 -7.92 -26.49 -5.77
C LEU A 84 -7.02 -27.60 -5.24
N TYR A 85 -5.70 -27.44 -5.39
CA TYR A 85 -4.68 -28.27 -4.76
C TYR A 85 -4.07 -27.53 -3.58
N MET A 86 -3.89 -28.23 -2.47
CA MET A 86 -3.39 -27.63 -1.23
C MET A 86 -2.30 -28.48 -0.61
N GLY A 87 -1.31 -27.82 -0.04
CA GLY A 87 -0.33 -28.45 0.83
C GLY A 87 0.38 -27.42 1.69
N LEU A 88 0.90 -27.83 2.84
CA LEU A 88 1.68 -26.98 3.72
C LEU A 88 2.66 -27.77 4.57
N ARG A 89 3.58 -27.07 5.20
CA ARG A 89 4.45 -27.59 6.26
C ARG A 89 4.38 -26.63 7.43
N ARG A 90 3.93 -27.15 8.57
CA ARG A 90 4.02 -26.46 9.85
C ARG A 90 5.42 -26.65 10.43
N ILE A 91 5.98 -25.58 10.97
CA ILE A 91 7.26 -25.56 11.68
C ILE A 91 7.08 -25.04 13.10
N ASP A 92 8.09 -25.26 13.93
CA ASP A 92 8.16 -24.79 15.32
C ASP A 92 8.19 -23.25 15.39
N PRO A 93 7.14 -22.60 15.95
CA PRO A 93 7.24 -21.21 16.36
C PRO A 93 8.14 -21.16 17.60
N VAL A 94 9.29 -20.51 17.52
CA VAL A 94 10.34 -20.45 18.59
C VAL A 94 9.85 -19.75 19.88
N THR A 95 8.55 -19.60 20.06
CA THR A 95 7.89 -19.17 21.28
C THR A 95 7.93 -20.28 22.32
N ASN A 96 8.64 -19.99 23.40
CA ASN A 96 8.84 -20.73 24.64
C ASN A 96 7.56 -21.05 25.45
N ASN A 97 6.38 -21.17 24.83
CA ASN A 97 5.13 -21.45 25.51
C ASN A 97 4.74 -22.91 25.26
N GLU A 98 4.68 -23.68 26.36
CA GLU A 98 4.51 -25.13 26.47
C GLU A 98 3.13 -25.67 25.99
N LEU A 99 2.42 -24.94 25.10
CA LEU A 99 1.12 -25.36 24.58
C LEU A 99 1.30 -26.26 23.36
N GLN A 100 0.88 -27.51 23.52
CA GLN A 100 0.97 -28.54 22.48
C GLN A 100 0.11 -28.17 21.27
N HIS A 101 0.75 -28.07 20.10
CA HIS A 101 0.04 -28.12 18.83
C HIS A 101 -0.66 -29.45 18.65
N GLN A 102 -1.71 -29.43 17.83
CA GLN A 102 -2.54 -30.59 17.51
C GLN A 102 -2.63 -30.77 15.99
N ASP A 103 -3.34 -31.81 15.56
CA ASP A 103 -3.71 -32.00 14.16
C ASP A 103 -4.30 -30.73 13.56
N LEU A 104 -3.94 -30.41 12.31
CA LEU A 104 -4.45 -29.24 11.61
C LEU A 104 -5.53 -29.66 10.63
N THR A 105 -6.74 -29.14 10.82
CA THR A 105 -7.82 -29.29 9.84
C THR A 105 -7.93 -28.06 8.96
N ILE A 106 -7.70 -28.23 7.66
CA ILE A 106 -7.99 -27.23 6.63
C ILE A 106 -9.45 -27.39 6.23
N VAL A 107 -10.26 -26.36 6.44
CA VAL A 107 -11.70 -26.34 6.14
C VAL A 107 -11.95 -25.40 4.96
N ILE A 108 -12.71 -25.88 3.97
CA ILE A 108 -13.19 -25.06 2.85
C ILE A 108 -14.67 -24.73 3.09
N ARG A 109 -15.03 -23.46 2.97
CA ARG A 109 -16.41 -22.98 3.08
C ARG A 109 -16.84 -22.14 1.90
N GLU A 110 -18.13 -22.17 1.59
CA GLU A 110 -18.77 -21.18 0.71
C GLU A 110 -18.81 -19.81 1.41
N ASN A 111 -19.01 -18.73 0.65
CA ASN A 111 -19.02 -17.37 1.21
C ASN A 111 -20.08 -17.16 2.32
N ASP A 112 -21.16 -17.96 2.34
CA ASP A 112 -22.19 -17.92 3.38
C ASP A 112 -21.85 -18.72 4.65
N GLY A 113 -20.68 -19.35 4.69
CA GLY A 113 -20.17 -20.15 5.81
C GLY A 113 -20.53 -21.64 5.76
N THR A 114 -21.23 -22.09 4.71
CA THR A 114 -21.55 -23.50 4.53
C THR A 114 -20.28 -24.33 4.33
N LEU A 115 -20.15 -25.43 5.08
CA LEU A 115 -19.05 -26.38 4.94
C LEU A 115 -19.09 -27.05 3.57
N VAL A 116 -18.01 -26.92 2.80
CA VAL A 116 -17.83 -27.61 1.51
C VAL A 116 -17.12 -28.93 1.71
N THR A 117 -15.93 -28.89 2.33
CA THR A 117 -15.09 -30.06 2.62
C THR A 117 -14.05 -29.69 3.68
N SER A 118 -13.38 -30.69 4.25
CA SER A 118 -12.23 -30.49 5.13
C SER A 118 -11.20 -31.60 4.98
N PHE A 119 -9.97 -31.32 5.37
CA PHE A 119 -8.85 -32.25 5.35
C PHE A 119 -8.04 -32.09 6.63
N THR A 120 -7.73 -33.19 7.30
CA THR A 120 -6.95 -33.18 8.54
C THR A 120 -5.55 -33.70 8.24
N LEU A 121 -4.55 -32.92 8.67
CA LEU A 121 -3.15 -33.28 8.67
C LEU A 121 -2.80 -33.68 10.10
N ASP A 122 -2.33 -34.92 10.24
CA ASP A 122 -1.97 -35.49 11.53
C ASP A 122 -0.66 -34.84 12.01
N ASP A 123 -0.56 -34.49 13.28
CA ASP A 123 0.68 -33.99 13.84
C ASP A 123 1.73 -35.09 14.09
N ASP A 124 2.96 -34.67 14.38
CA ASP A 124 4.04 -35.61 14.74
C ASP A 124 4.13 -35.71 16.28
N ASP A 125 3.16 -36.42 16.85
CA ASP A 125 3.01 -36.78 18.28
C ASP A 125 4.27 -37.41 18.93
N ALA A 126 5.31 -37.73 18.14
CA ALA A 126 6.50 -38.46 18.58
C ALA A 126 7.75 -37.59 18.75
N VAL A 127 7.74 -36.32 18.34
CA VAL A 127 8.85 -35.40 18.57
C VAL A 127 8.82 -35.00 20.04
N THR A 128 9.95 -35.02 20.74
CA THR A 128 10.05 -34.52 22.11
C THR A 128 11.12 -33.45 22.20
N ASP A 129 10.91 -32.40 22.99
CA ASP A 129 11.94 -31.39 23.23
C ASP A 129 13.10 -31.92 24.08
N THR A 130 14.01 -31.01 24.44
CA THR A 130 15.17 -31.32 25.29
C THR A 130 14.75 -31.73 26.71
N ASP A 131 13.56 -31.34 27.15
CA ASP A 131 12.99 -31.65 28.47
C ASP A 131 12.14 -32.94 28.45
N GLY A 132 11.86 -33.49 27.26
CA GLY A 132 11.17 -34.76 27.05
C GLY A 132 9.66 -34.62 26.88
N ASP A 133 9.16 -33.41 26.70
CA ASP A 133 7.75 -33.12 26.47
C ASP A 133 7.41 -33.35 24.98
N SER A 134 6.23 -33.88 24.68
CA SER A 134 5.81 -34.09 23.28
C SER A 134 5.59 -32.76 22.58
N GLN A 135 6.13 -32.68 21.37
CA GLN A 135 6.26 -31.49 20.55
C GLN A 135 5.57 -31.76 19.21
N GLY A 136 4.23 -31.69 19.15
CA GLY A 136 3.42 -31.86 17.93
C GLY A 136 3.62 -30.78 16.83
N TYR A 137 4.73 -30.04 16.86
CA TYR A 137 4.90 -28.78 16.12
C TYR A 137 5.28 -28.99 14.66
N PRO A 138 6.34 -29.75 14.29
CA PRO A 138 6.70 -29.85 12.88
C PRO A 138 5.94 -30.98 12.19
N PHE A 139 5.35 -30.70 11.02
CA PHE A 139 4.88 -31.75 10.12
C PHE A 139 6.08 -32.40 9.41
N THR A 140 6.79 -33.26 10.14
CA THR A 140 7.99 -33.98 9.66
C THR A 140 7.71 -35.38 9.14
N THR A 141 6.54 -35.93 9.43
CA THR A 141 6.13 -37.25 8.92
C THR A 141 5.46 -37.12 7.55
N PRO A 142 5.96 -37.83 6.51
CA PRO A 142 5.36 -37.83 5.18
C PRO A 142 3.88 -38.23 5.19
N GLN A 143 3.01 -37.36 4.67
CA GLN A 143 1.58 -37.60 4.52
C GLN A 143 1.01 -36.73 3.39
N THR A 144 -0.15 -37.11 2.86
CA THR A 144 -0.85 -36.31 1.85
C THR A 144 -1.18 -34.93 2.42
N GLY A 145 -0.78 -33.88 1.72
CA GLY A 145 -0.94 -32.48 2.11
C GLY A 145 0.27 -31.88 2.82
N VAL A 146 1.26 -32.68 3.21
CA VAL A 146 2.50 -32.17 3.81
C VAL A 146 3.57 -32.01 2.73
N ILE A 147 4.15 -30.80 2.64
CA ILE A 147 5.24 -30.48 1.72
C ILE A 147 6.57 -30.75 2.42
N GLU A 148 7.40 -31.67 1.90
CA GLU A 148 8.63 -32.07 2.57
C GLU A 148 9.80 -31.14 2.23
N SER A 149 9.80 -30.52 1.06
CA SER A 149 10.92 -29.68 0.63
C SER A 149 10.53 -28.51 -0.27
N TYR A 150 11.38 -27.49 -0.29
CA TYR A 150 11.24 -26.37 -1.22
C TYR A 150 11.22 -26.81 -2.68
N ALA A 151 11.95 -27.89 -3.03
CA ALA A 151 11.96 -28.42 -4.39
C ALA A 151 10.58 -28.93 -4.83
N GLU A 152 9.80 -29.48 -3.89
CA GLU A 152 8.45 -29.96 -4.18
C GLU A 152 7.45 -28.80 -4.32
N VAL A 153 7.47 -27.80 -3.44
CA VAL A 153 6.57 -26.62 -3.58
C VAL A 153 6.89 -25.83 -4.85
N LEU A 154 8.16 -25.77 -5.24
CA LEU A 154 8.56 -25.14 -6.50
C LEU A 154 8.04 -25.92 -7.71
N ALA A 155 7.97 -27.25 -7.62
CA ALA A 155 7.47 -28.10 -8.68
C ALA A 155 5.93 -28.12 -8.75
N GLY A 156 5.25 -27.99 -7.61
CA GLY A 156 3.78 -28.00 -7.50
C GLY A 156 3.20 -29.39 -7.18
N PRO A 157 1.88 -29.56 -7.31
CA PRO A 157 1.18 -30.81 -6.98
C PRO A 157 1.64 -31.98 -7.85
N SER A 158 1.97 -33.12 -7.25
CA SER A 158 2.39 -34.35 -7.96
C SER A 158 1.32 -34.90 -8.91
N ALA A 159 0.05 -34.58 -8.69
CA ALA A 159 -1.04 -34.87 -9.63
C ALA A 159 -0.85 -34.18 -11.00
N ILE A 160 -0.13 -33.05 -11.03
CA ILE A 160 0.17 -32.25 -12.22
C ILE A 160 1.56 -32.59 -12.77
N VAL A 161 2.58 -32.62 -11.91
CA VAL A 161 3.99 -32.72 -12.32
C VAL A 161 4.63 -34.10 -12.11
N GLY A 162 3.94 -35.05 -11.48
CA GLY A 162 4.45 -36.37 -11.16
C GLY A 162 5.41 -36.39 -9.97
N VAL A 163 6.41 -37.26 -10.01
CA VAL A 163 7.30 -37.60 -8.87
C VAL A 163 8.19 -36.46 -8.36
N SER A 164 8.21 -35.30 -9.02
CA SER A 164 8.95 -34.12 -8.56
C SER A 164 8.13 -33.22 -7.64
N GLY A 165 6.81 -33.39 -7.61
CA GLY A 165 5.89 -32.57 -6.82
C GLY A 165 5.51 -33.22 -5.49
N TYR A 166 4.80 -32.48 -4.64
CA TYR A 166 4.29 -32.96 -3.36
C TYR A 166 2.97 -33.73 -3.53
N ASP A 167 2.66 -34.65 -2.61
CA ASP A 167 1.35 -35.32 -2.57
C ASP A 167 0.30 -34.37 -2.00
N ALA A 168 -0.49 -33.73 -2.88
CA ALA A 168 -1.37 -32.63 -2.49
C ALA A 168 -2.74 -33.11 -2.00
N LEU A 169 -3.31 -32.38 -1.04
CA LEU A 169 -4.76 -32.38 -0.84
C LEU A 169 -5.42 -31.78 -2.08
N SER A 170 -6.63 -32.24 -2.42
CA SER A 170 -7.33 -31.72 -3.59
C SER A 170 -8.85 -31.71 -3.42
N TRP A 171 -9.47 -30.67 -3.98
CA TRP A 171 -10.91 -30.55 -4.08
C TRP A 171 -11.31 -29.91 -5.42
N THR A 172 -12.27 -30.51 -6.12
CA THR A 172 -12.81 -30.01 -7.39
C THR A 172 -14.18 -29.39 -7.19
N ASN A 173 -14.35 -28.12 -7.58
CA ASN A 173 -15.65 -27.46 -7.57
C ASN A 173 -16.55 -28.04 -8.67
N SER A 174 -17.33 -29.07 -8.33
CA SER A 174 -18.07 -29.84 -9.35
C SER A 174 -19.48 -29.34 -9.62
N SER A 175 -20.03 -28.45 -8.79
CA SER A 175 -21.45 -28.07 -8.88
C SER A 175 -21.86 -26.80 -8.12
N LEU A 176 -20.92 -26.03 -7.55
CA LEU A 176 -21.25 -24.86 -6.72
C LEU A 176 -21.21 -23.55 -7.51
N GLY A 177 -20.97 -23.62 -8.83
CA GLY A 177 -20.79 -22.44 -9.68
C GLY A 177 -19.50 -21.69 -9.38
N ASP A 178 -19.21 -20.66 -10.17
CA ASP A 178 -18.01 -19.84 -10.00
C ASP A 178 -18.19 -18.89 -8.80
N GLN A 179 -17.31 -19.01 -7.80
CA GLN A 179 -17.35 -18.16 -6.61
C GLN A 179 -16.04 -18.16 -5.82
N ASN A 180 -15.95 -17.25 -4.85
CA ASN A 180 -14.97 -17.29 -3.78
C ASN A 180 -15.38 -18.33 -2.72
N PHE A 181 -14.43 -19.19 -2.37
CA PHE A 181 -14.46 -20.02 -1.17
C PHE A 181 -13.48 -19.43 -0.16
N TYR A 182 -13.69 -19.69 1.13
CA TYR A 182 -12.74 -19.26 2.15
C TYR A 182 -12.20 -20.44 2.94
N ILE A 183 -10.96 -20.26 3.42
CA ILE A 183 -10.18 -21.29 4.11
C ILE A 183 -10.13 -20.96 5.60
N GLU A 184 -10.34 -21.97 6.44
CA GLU A 184 -10.09 -21.91 7.87
C GLU A 184 -9.11 -23.01 8.28
N PHE A 185 -8.31 -22.70 9.29
CA PHE A 185 -7.43 -23.63 9.98
C PHE A 185 -8.00 -23.85 11.39
N ILE A 186 -8.19 -25.12 11.76
CA ILE A 186 -8.67 -25.52 13.09
C ILE A 186 -7.67 -26.53 13.63
N GLN A 187 -7.13 -26.29 14.83
CA GLN A 187 -6.25 -27.22 15.50
C GLN A 187 -7.03 -28.06 16.50
N PHE A 188 -7.15 -29.36 16.24
CA PHE A 188 -7.87 -30.31 17.09
C PHE A 188 -7.52 -31.78 16.77
N ASP A 189 -7.08 -32.54 17.77
CA ASP A 189 -6.72 -33.96 17.61
C ASP A 189 -7.88 -34.83 17.08
N GLY A 190 -7.61 -35.59 16.03
CA GLY A 190 -8.61 -36.37 15.29
C GLY A 190 -9.44 -35.55 14.31
N GLY A 191 -9.14 -34.26 14.16
CA GLY A 191 -9.76 -33.33 13.24
C GLY A 191 -11.11 -32.77 13.69
N SER A 192 -11.38 -31.51 13.35
CA SER A 192 -12.67 -30.87 13.57
C SER A 192 -12.98 -29.80 12.51
N THR A 193 -14.28 -29.59 12.26
CA THR A 193 -14.79 -28.47 11.46
C THR A 193 -15.54 -27.44 12.31
N THR A 194 -15.45 -27.57 13.64
CA THR A 194 -16.20 -26.76 14.61
C THR A 194 -15.26 -25.72 15.22
N ALA A 195 -15.63 -24.45 15.12
CA ALA A 195 -14.84 -23.34 15.65
C ALA A 195 -14.51 -23.44 17.15
N SER A 196 -15.40 -24.04 17.95
CA SER A 196 -15.19 -24.19 19.40
C SER A 196 -14.13 -25.20 19.79
N ASP A 197 -13.70 -26.02 18.83
CA ASP A 197 -12.70 -27.06 19.05
C ASP A 197 -11.28 -26.54 18.77
N ASP A 198 -11.15 -25.38 18.13
CA ASP A 198 -9.84 -24.78 17.85
C ASP A 198 -9.15 -24.38 19.16
N ILE A 199 -7.89 -24.79 19.31
CA ILE A 199 -7.07 -24.48 20.48
C ILE A 199 -6.37 -23.11 20.37
N ASP A 200 -6.50 -22.42 19.23
CA ASP A 200 -5.98 -21.06 18.98
C ASP A 200 -4.47 -20.92 19.30
N VAL A 201 -3.67 -21.95 19.02
CA VAL A 201 -2.22 -21.94 19.25
C VAL A 201 -1.48 -21.39 18.03
N GLU A 202 -0.51 -20.50 18.27
CA GLU A 202 0.31 -19.88 17.22
C GLU A 202 0.98 -20.93 16.33
N SER A 203 0.83 -20.82 15.00
CA SER A 203 1.44 -21.75 14.03
C SER A 203 2.13 -20.99 12.91
N TRP A 204 3.34 -21.44 12.55
CA TRP A 204 4.11 -20.90 11.44
C TRP A 204 4.21 -21.92 10.30
N TYR A 205 4.07 -21.44 9.06
CA TYR A 205 4.15 -22.27 7.86
C TYR A 205 5.20 -21.73 6.90
N ASP A 206 6.24 -22.52 6.65
CA ASP A 206 7.37 -22.13 5.81
C ASP A 206 7.20 -22.55 4.35
N LEU A 207 6.51 -23.66 4.11
CA LEU A 207 6.10 -24.14 2.81
C LEU A 207 4.58 -24.22 2.79
N TRP A 208 3.94 -23.66 1.76
CA TRP A 208 2.50 -23.71 1.59
C TRP A 208 2.10 -23.40 0.15
N ASP A 209 1.04 -24.02 -0.34
CA ASP A 209 0.51 -23.86 -1.69
C ASP A 209 -1.00 -24.05 -1.67
N PHE A 210 -1.75 -23.11 -2.25
CA PHE A 210 -3.20 -23.15 -2.45
C PHE A 210 -3.54 -22.77 -3.89
N SER A 211 -3.17 -23.63 -4.82
CA SER A 211 -3.29 -23.37 -6.25
C SER A 211 -4.57 -23.86 -6.88
N VAL A 212 -5.14 -23.04 -7.75
CA VAL A 212 -6.29 -23.39 -8.59
C VAL A 212 -5.83 -23.85 -9.97
N TYR A 213 -6.38 -24.96 -10.47
CA TYR A 213 -6.09 -25.50 -11.80
C TYR A 213 -7.35 -25.75 -12.62
N ASP A 214 -7.29 -25.40 -13.89
CA ASP A 214 -8.20 -25.88 -14.93
C ASP A 214 -7.51 -27.02 -15.70
N GLY A 215 -7.87 -28.26 -15.36
CA GLY A 215 -7.18 -29.45 -15.85
C GLY A 215 -5.72 -29.48 -15.37
N THR A 216 -4.78 -29.12 -16.24
CA THR A 216 -3.33 -29.03 -15.92
C THR A 216 -2.79 -27.61 -16.01
N GLU A 217 -3.65 -26.61 -16.25
CA GLU A 217 -3.27 -25.21 -16.34
C GLU A 217 -3.54 -24.52 -15.00
N GLU A 218 -2.49 -24.00 -14.36
CA GLU A 218 -2.65 -23.18 -13.15
C GLU A 218 -3.34 -21.85 -13.48
N LYS A 219 -4.22 -21.41 -12.58
CA LYS A 219 -4.89 -20.11 -12.58
C LYS A 219 -4.37 -19.27 -11.41
N PRO A 220 -3.28 -18.49 -11.60
CA PRO A 220 -2.72 -17.67 -10.53
C PRO A 220 -3.58 -16.42 -10.25
N GLY A 221 -3.36 -15.78 -9.11
CA GLY A 221 -4.03 -14.54 -8.74
C GLY A 221 -5.49 -14.78 -8.33
N ARG A 222 -5.76 -15.95 -7.74
CA ARG A 222 -7.08 -16.38 -7.27
C ARG A 222 -7.20 -16.35 -5.75
N MET A 223 -6.06 -16.39 -5.05
CA MET A 223 -6.00 -16.32 -3.60
C MET A 223 -5.77 -14.88 -3.12
N HIS A 224 -6.62 -14.41 -2.21
CA HIS A 224 -6.54 -13.07 -1.65
C HIS A 224 -7.09 -12.97 -0.23
N SER A 225 -6.61 -11.98 0.49
CA SER A 225 -7.17 -11.51 1.76
C SER A 225 -6.95 -10.00 1.85
N LYS A 226 -7.75 -9.29 2.63
CA LYS A 226 -7.52 -7.88 2.93
C LYS A 226 -6.48 -7.66 4.03
N ILE A 227 -6.15 -8.73 4.75
CA ILE A 227 -5.20 -8.73 5.86
C ILE A 227 -4.38 -10.03 5.83
N TRP A 228 -3.07 -9.90 5.99
CA TRP A 228 -2.15 -11.04 6.04
C TRP A 228 -1.22 -10.96 7.25
N GLY A 229 -1.02 -12.08 7.93
CA GLY A 229 -0.04 -12.22 9.02
C GLY A 229 1.20 -12.99 8.55
N PHE A 230 2.38 -12.38 8.71
CA PHE A 230 3.66 -13.01 8.38
C PHE A 230 4.71 -12.78 9.49
N THR A 231 5.68 -13.68 9.57
CA THR A 231 6.77 -13.65 10.56
C THR A 231 8.12 -13.97 9.92
N ALA A 232 9.19 -13.27 10.34
CA ALA A 232 10.57 -13.64 10.04
C ALA A 232 11.13 -14.66 11.08
N GLY A 233 10.36 -14.95 12.13
CA GLY A 233 10.63 -15.93 13.18
C GLY A 233 11.65 -15.50 14.24
N SER A 234 12.38 -14.40 14.03
CA SER A 234 13.38 -13.86 14.96
C SER A 234 13.71 -12.40 14.61
N TYR A 235 14.09 -11.60 15.61
CA TYR A 235 14.58 -10.23 15.46
C TYR A 235 15.91 -10.09 14.69
N THR A 236 16.53 -11.21 14.30
CA THR A 236 17.76 -11.24 13.50
C THR A 236 17.55 -11.76 12.08
N ASN A 237 16.31 -12.09 11.73
CA ASN A 237 15.91 -12.56 10.41
C ASN A 237 15.17 -11.46 9.66
N GLN A 238 15.03 -11.62 8.35
CA GLN A 238 14.35 -10.65 7.49
C GLN A 238 13.55 -11.34 6.39
N PHE A 239 12.57 -10.62 5.85
CA PHE A 239 11.78 -11.03 4.70
C PHE A 239 12.63 -11.27 3.46
N SER A 240 12.15 -12.16 2.59
CA SER A 240 12.87 -12.57 1.40
C SER A 240 13.11 -11.41 0.43
N ASP A 241 14.22 -11.45 -0.33
CA ASP A 241 14.51 -10.47 -1.39
C ASP A 241 13.40 -10.40 -2.46
N ASP A 242 12.64 -11.48 -2.60
CA ASP A 242 11.51 -11.58 -3.52
C ASP A 242 10.15 -11.42 -2.82
N PHE A 243 10.11 -11.06 -1.53
CA PHE A 243 8.86 -10.95 -0.78
C PHE A 243 8.05 -9.75 -1.26
N SER A 244 7.06 -10.02 -2.12
CA SER A 244 6.18 -9.00 -2.67
C SER A 244 4.75 -9.51 -2.78
N LEU A 245 3.80 -8.60 -2.57
CA LEU A 245 2.36 -8.83 -2.69
C LEU A 245 1.77 -7.90 -3.76
N TYR A 246 0.51 -8.09 -4.09
CA TYR A 246 -0.20 -7.26 -5.07
C TYR A 246 -1.51 -6.75 -4.50
N ALA A 247 -1.74 -5.44 -4.53
CA ALA A 247 -3.01 -4.85 -4.13
C ALA A 247 -3.83 -4.42 -5.35
N THR A 248 -5.15 -4.59 -5.28
CA THR A 248 -6.09 -4.11 -6.30
C THR A 248 -6.83 -2.88 -5.82
N MET A 249 -6.72 -1.77 -6.55
CA MET A 249 -7.50 -0.56 -6.29
C MET A 249 -8.59 -0.41 -7.37
N PRO A 250 -9.88 -0.45 -7.00
CA PRO A 250 -10.96 -0.27 -7.95
C PRO A 250 -10.92 1.14 -8.57
N SER A 251 -11.29 1.24 -9.84
CA SER A 251 -11.24 2.47 -10.62
C SER A 251 -12.62 2.85 -11.11
N VAL A 252 -13.01 4.11 -10.87
CA VAL A 252 -14.23 4.71 -11.42
C VAL A 252 -13.82 5.91 -12.27
N ILE A 253 -14.09 5.81 -13.57
CA ILE A 253 -13.77 6.87 -14.55
C ILE A 253 -15.06 7.28 -15.25
N ALA A 254 -15.32 8.59 -15.29
CA ALA A 254 -16.55 9.17 -15.81
C ALA A 254 -17.82 8.57 -15.15
N GLY A 255 -17.75 8.30 -13.84
CA GLY A 255 -18.86 7.76 -13.04
C GLY A 255 -19.21 6.30 -13.33
N SER A 256 -18.35 5.57 -14.04
CA SER A 256 -18.53 4.15 -14.37
C SER A 256 -17.34 3.33 -13.89
N ASP A 257 -17.60 2.08 -13.49
CA ASP A 257 -16.55 1.09 -13.22
C ASP A 257 -15.66 0.94 -14.47
N ALA A 258 -14.37 1.17 -14.27
CA ALA A 258 -13.35 1.13 -15.30
C ALA A 258 -12.38 -0.05 -15.13
N GLY A 259 -12.54 -0.90 -14.11
CA GLY A 259 -11.62 -1.98 -13.76
C GLY A 259 -10.72 -1.61 -12.58
N TYR A 260 -9.48 -2.12 -12.58
CA TYR A 260 -8.57 -2.03 -11.43
C TYR A 260 -7.21 -1.46 -11.81
N TYR A 261 -6.68 -0.60 -10.95
CA TYR A 261 -5.25 -0.43 -10.80
C TYR A 261 -4.69 -1.58 -9.96
N VAL A 262 -3.47 -2.01 -10.25
CA VAL A 262 -2.78 -3.07 -9.52
C VAL A 262 -1.36 -2.65 -9.26
N LYS A 263 -0.99 -2.64 -7.98
CA LYS A 263 0.35 -2.28 -7.53
C LYS A 263 1.04 -3.46 -6.88
N ASN A 264 2.29 -3.68 -7.26
CA ASN A 264 3.17 -4.60 -6.56
C ASN A 264 3.75 -3.88 -5.35
N LEU A 265 3.62 -4.49 -4.18
CA LEU A 265 4.08 -3.97 -2.89
C LEU A 265 5.27 -4.84 -2.46
N ASN A 266 6.46 -4.26 -2.39
CA ASN A 266 7.70 -4.97 -2.08
C ASN A 266 8.13 -4.73 -0.62
N TYR A 267 8.24 -5.83 0.13
CA TYR A 267 8.61 -5.86 1.55
C TYR A 267 9.94 -6.59 1.80
N ALA A 268 10.77 -6.70 0.76
CA ALA A 268 12.06 -7.36 0.84
C ALA A 268 12.93 -6.79 1.97
N GLY A 269 13.51 -7.69 2.77
CA GLY A 269 14.39 -7.34 3.88
C GLY A 269 13.71 -6.72 5.10
N LEU A 270 12.37 -6.75 5.20
CA LEU A 270 11.67 -6.35 6.42
C LEU A 270 12.05 -7.27 7.59
N GLU A 271 12.50 -6.73 8.72
CA GLU A 271 13.00 -7.46 9.89
C GLU A 271 11.90 -7.65 10.96
N ALA A 272 10.67 -7.98 10.54
CA ALA A 272 9.53 -8.14 11.43
C ALA A 272 9.60 -9.47 12.21
N TYR A 273 9.50 -9.42 13.56
CA TYR A 273 9.26 -10.64 14.32
C TYR A 273 7.91 -11.23 13.90
N THR A 274 6.83 -10.47 14.06
CA THR A 274 5.53 -10.77 13.43
C THR A 274 4.88 -9.47 13.00
N THR A 275 4.22 -9.44 11.85
CA THR A 275 3.54 -8.24 11.37
C THR A 275 2.24 -8.56 10.63
N LEU A 276 1.29 -7.62 10.73
CA LEU A 276 0.09 -7.58 9.91
C LEU A 276 0.27 -6.61 8.75
N LEU A 277 -0.05 -7.07 7.55
CA LEU A 277 -0.06 -6.30 6.33
C LEU A 277 -1.49 -5.95 5.91
N TYR A 278 -1.67 -4.68 5.56
CA TYR A 278 -2.92 -4.12 5.04
C TYR A 278 -2.69 -3.43 3.70
N ALA A 279 -3.77 -3.25 2.95
CA ALA A 279 -3.81 -2.33 1.81
C ALA A 279 -5.16 -1.62 1.76
N ASN A 280 -5.16 -0.30 1.65
CA ASN A 280 -6.39 0.50 1.66
C ASN A 280 -6.17 1.92 1.09
N SER A 281 -7.23 2.72 1.07
CA SER A 281 -7.26 4.07 0.49
C SER A 281 -6.78 5.19 1.41
N THR A 282 -6.57 4.96 2.71
CA THR A 282 -6.34 6.03 3.70
C THR A 282 -5.12 5.86 4.59
N GLY A 283 -4.64 4.65 4.82
CA GLY A 283 -3.67 4.29 5.84
C GLY A 283 -4.35 3.65 7.05
N ALA A 284 -4.43 4.40 8.14
CA ALA A 284 -5.27 4.05 9.27
C ALA A 284 -6.76 4.18 8.92
N ASP A 285 -7.61 3.48 9.66
CA ASP A 285 -9.05 3.68 9.67
C ASP A 285 -9.38 5.08 10.20
N LEU A 286 -10.01 5.91 9.35
CA LEU A 286 -10.45 7.25 9.70
C LEU A 286 -11.36 7.28 10.93
N GLY A 287 -12.15 6.23 11.18
CA GLY A 287 -13.00 6.12 12.37
C GLY A 287 -12.21 5.99 13.68
N SER A 288 -10.93 5.65 13.58
CA SER A 288 -10.00 5.40 14.69
C SER A 288 -8.87 6.43 14.79
N THR A 289 -8.81 7.37 13.84
CA THR A 289 -7.82 8.45 13.78
C THR A 289 -8.30 9.73 14.48
N THR A 290 -7.35 10.51 15.01
CA THR A 290 -7.58 11.84 15.57
C THR A 290 -6.97 12.92 14.67
N ASP A 291 -7.24 14.20 14.95
CA ASP A 291 -6.55 15.33 14.33
C ASP A 291 -5.06 15.29 14.76
N LEU A 292 -4.19 14.85 13.86
CA LEU A 292 -2.76 14.63 14.08
C LEU A 292 -1.91 15.74 13.48
N ASN A 293 -2.44 16.46 12.48
CA ASN A 293 -1.76 17.60 11.87
C ASN A 293 -2.08 18.95 12.57
N GLY A 294 -3.11 18.98 13.44
CA GLY A 294 -3.52 20.13 14.24
C GLY A 294 -4.37 21.16 13.48
N ASP A 295 -4.94 20.81 12.33
CA ASP A 295 -5.72 21.73 11.49
C ASP A 295 -7.20 21.87 11.90
N GLY A 296 -7.63 21.08 12.88
CA GLY A 296 -9.01 21.08 13.40
C GLY A 296 -9.99 20.20 12.63
N THR A 297 -9.53 19.49 11.61
CA THR A 297 -10.28 18.51 10.80
C THR A 297 -9.67 17.13 11.01
N ILE A 298 -10.48 16.08 10.81
CA ILE A 298 -9.97 14.70 10.75
C ILE A 298 -10.16 14.22 9.32
N ASP A 299 -9.07 14.03 8.59
CA ASP A 299 -9.11 13.66 7.17
C ASP A 299 -7.98 12.71 6.74
N PHE A 300 -7.78 12.57 5.42
CA PHE A 300 -6.78 11.66 4.86
C PHE A 300 -5.34 12.07 5.22
N GLN A 301 -5.09 13.35 5.52
CA GLN A 301 -3.78 13.85 5.95
C GLN A 301 -3.42 13.39 7.37
N ASP A 302 -4.42 13.06 8.19
CA ASP A 302 -4.22 12.42 9.49
C ASP A 302 -4.07 10.90 9.33
N ALA A 303 -5.00 10.27 8.60
CA ALA A 303 -5.03 8.81 8.47
C ALA A 303 -3.78 8.23 7.77
N ARG A 304 -3.14 9.01 6.88
CA ARG A 304 -1.90 8.58 6.21
C ARG A 304 -0.70 8.52 7.14
N ARG A 305 -0.75 9.17 8.31
CA ARG A 305 0.39 9.24 9.23
C ARG A 305 0.56 7.92 9.99
N THR A 306 1.81 7.59 10.30
CA THR A 306 2.14 6.47 11.20
C THR A 306 1.48 6.68 12.56
N GLN A 307 0.85 5.65 13.14
CA GLN A 307 0.04 5.78 14.36
C GLN A 307 0.30 4.62 15.32
N THR A 308 -0.07 4.77 16.60
CA THR A 308 -0.03 3.66 17.57
C THR A 308 -1.25 2.75 17.39
N GLY A 309 -1.04 1.43 17.51
CA GLY A 309 -2.11 0.45 17.57
C GLY A 309 -2.49 -0.17 16.23
N ASN A 310 -3.20 -1.30 16.29
CA ASN A 310 -3.63 -2.06 15.13
C ASN A 310 -4.92 -1.49 14.54
N ILE A 311 -4.80 -0.40 13.78
CA ILE A 311 -5.94 0.37 13.25
C ILE A 311 -5.89 0.50 11.72
N GLY A 312 -5.28 -0.46 11.03
CA GLY A 312 -5.29 -0.50 9.56
C GLY A 312 -6.70 -0.78 9.02
N ALA A 313 -7.15 -0.01 8.03
CA ALA A 313 -8.43 -0.27 7.38
C ALA A 313 -8.36 -1.56 6.52
N GLN A 314 -9.37 -2.42 6.65
CA GLN A 314 -9.52 -3.65 5.87
C GLN A 314 -10.34 -3.37 4.61
N GLU A 315 -9.68 -2.92 3.53
CA GLU A 315 -10.37 -2.41 2.34
C GLU A 315 -10.04 -3.19 1.07
N TYR A 316 -8.77 -3.19 0.64
CA TYR A 316 -8.37 -3.74 -0.64
C TYR A 316 -7.93 -5.19 -0.52
N ASP A 317 -8.24 -5.98 -1.55
CA ASP A 317 -7.73 -7.34 -1.67
C ASP A 317 -6.23 -7.33 -1.99
N ILE A 318 -5.49 -8.16 -1.25
CA ILE A 318 -4.05 -8.37 -1.37
C ILE A 318 -3.80 -9.81 -1.80
N PHE A 319 -3.02 -9.97 -2.87
CA PHE A 319 -2.76 -11.23 -3.55
C PHE A 319 -1.28 -11.59 -3.47
N ILE A 320 -0.98 -12.89 -3.51
CA ILE A 320 0.38 -13.40 -3.61
C ILE A 320 0.93 -13.29 -5.05
N ASN A 321 0.06 -13.37 -6.05
CA ASN A 321 0.39 -13.20 -7.46
C ASN A 321 -0.33 -11.98 -8.06
N ASN A 322 0.10 -11.57 -9.25
CA ASN A 322 -0.66 -10.60 -10.04
C ASN A 322 -2.11 -11.13 -10.22
N PRO A 323 -3.14 -10.41 -9.73
CA PRO A 323 -4.52 -10.91 -9.68
C PRO A 323 -5.03 -11.36 -11.05
N ASP A 324 -5.87 -12.39 -11.10
CA ASP A 324 -6.37 -12.94 -12.36
C ASP A 324 -7.03 -11.83 -13.23
N ILE A 325 -6.54 -11.64 -14.45
CA ILE A 325 -6.98 -10.57 -15.35
C ILE A 325 -8.44 -10.70 -15.82
N GLU A 326 -9.01 -11.90 -15.81
CA GLU A 326 -10.42 -12.11 -16.16
C GLU A 326 -11.35 -11.68 -15.03
N LEU A 327 -10.90 -11.77 -13.78
CA LEU A 327 -11.65 -11.34 -12.60
C LEU A 327 -11.41 -9.87 -12.25
N TYR A 328 -10.15 -9.44 -12.38
CA TYR A 328 -9.67 -8.11 -12.01
C TYR A 328 -9.08 -7.42 -13.26
N PRO A 329 -9.94 -6.97 -14.20
CA PRO A 329 -9.49 -6.38 -15.46
C PRO A 329 -8.76 -5.06 -15.22
N THR A 330 -7.69 -4.80 -15.99
CA THR A 330 -6.93 -3.55 -15.94
C THR A 330 -7.80 -2.33 -16.25
N THR A 331 -7.64 -1.26 -15.48
CA THR A 331 -8.29 0.03 -15.75
C THR A 331 -7.74 0.76 -16.97
N THR A 332 -8.56 1.63 -17.55
CA THR A 332 -8.09 2.72 -18.42
C THR A 332 -7.55 3.89 -17.58
N LEU A 333 -6.80 4.81 -18.21
CA LEU A 333 -6.32 6.03 -17.55
C LEU A 333 -7.35 7.16 -17.65
N PRO A 334 -7.45 8.05 -16.64
CA PRO A 334 -8.37 9.17 -16.64
C PRO A 334 -7.91 10.30 -17.58
N ASP A 335 -8.83 11.21 -17.89
CA ASP A 335 -8.52 12.49 -18.55
C ASP A 335 -8.33 13.55 -17.47
N VAL A 336 -7.15 14.17 -17.42
CA VAL A 336 -6.78 15.18 -16.42
C VAL A 336 -6.18 16.42 -17.08
N SER A 337 -6.65 17.60 -16.68
CA SER A 337 -6.07 18.90 -17.03
C SER A 337 -5.61 19.63 -15.78
N ILE A 338 -4.41 20.21 -15.83
CA ILE A 338 -3.83 21.03 -14.76
C ILE A 338 -3.40 22.34 -15.42
N SER A 339 -3.90 23.48 -14.93
CA SER A 339 -3.53 24.79 -15.47
C SER A 339 -2.13 25.19 -15.01
N ASN A 340 -1.60 26.26 -15.60
CA ASN A 340 -0.53 27.03 -14.96
C ASN A 340 -1.09 27.81 -13.76
N ALA A 341 -0.22 28.20 -12.85
CA ALA A 341 -0.51 29.10 -11.75
C ALA A 341 -0.85 30.50 -12.28
N ASN A 342 -1.79 31.15 -11.62
CA ASN A 342 -2.10 32.56 -11.84
C ASN A 342 -1.95 33.28 -10.51
N PHE A 343 -1.29 34.43 -10.53
CA PHE A 343 -1.00 35.24 -9.35
C PHE A 343 -1.79 36.54 -9.36
N TYR A 344 -2.20 36.98 -8.18
CA TYR A 344 -3.00 38.19 -7.95
C TYR A 344 -2.58 38.83 -6.64
N CYS A 345 -2.99 40.08 -6.40
CA CYS A 345 -2.99 40.62 -5.05
C CYS A 345 -3.96 39.85 -4.15
N ASN A 346 -3.55 39.58 -2.92
CA ASN A 346 -4.41 38.94 -1.93
C ASN A 346 -5.49 39.93 -1.42
N SER A 347 -6.51 39.40 -0.74
CA SER A 347 -7.63 40.23 -0.27
C SER A 347 -7.27 41.29 0.79
N SER A 348 -6.06 41.21 1.37
CA SER A 348 -5.58 42.20 2.34
C SER A 348 -4.75 43.32 1.72
N GLY A 349 -4.40 43.26 0.44
CA GLY A 349 -3.58 44.27 -0.22
C GLY A 349 -2.09 44.23 0.11
N THR A 350 -1.68 43.33 1.01
CA THR A 350 -0.35 43.34 1.64
C THR A 350 0.59 42.27 1.08
N GLY A 351 0.14 41.50 0.09
CA GLY A 351 0.91 40.43 -0.52
C GLY A 351 0.16 39.79 -1.69
N GLY A 352 0.78 38.81 -2.32
CA GLY A 352 0.18 38.09 -3.44
C GLY A 352 -0.59 36.84 -3.01
N GLU A 353 -1.32 36.25 -3.94
CA GLU A 353 -1.93 34.92 -3.82
C GLU A 353 -1.79 34.16 -5.15
N GLY A 354 -1.87 32.84 -5.11
CA GLY A 354 -1.76 31.98 -6.30
C GLY A 354 -2.92 31.00 -6.44
N ILE A 355 -3.31 30.68 -7.67
CA ILE A 355 -4.34 29.66 -7.95
C ILE A 355 -3.95 28.74 -9.11
N ILE A 356 -4.17 27.44 -8.93
CA ILE A 356 -4.10 26.41 -9.98
C ILE A 356 -5.46 25.74 -10.11
N TYR A 357 -5.89 25.49 -11.35
CA TYR A 357 -7.13 24.80 -11.67
C TYR A 357 -6.85 23.37 -12.12
N PHE A 358 -7.75 22.46 -11.74
CA PHE A 358 -7.72 21.04 -12.05
C PHE A 358 -9.06 20.63 -12.65
N GLU A 359 -9.01 19.83 -13.72
CA GLU A 359 -10.17 19.14 -14.27
C GLU A 359 -9.86 17.64 -14.36
N SER A 360 -10.79 16.79 -13.94
CA SER A 360 -10.62 15.34 -13.97
C SER A 360 -11.95 14.61 -14.16
N ASN A 361 -11.93 13.46 -14.84
CA ASN A 361 -13.04 12.51 -14.88
C ASN A 361 -12.93 11.36 -13.85
N GLN A 362 -11.96 11.44 -12.93
CA GLN A 362 -11.77 10.49 -11.84
C GLN A 362 -11.55 11.23 -10.52
N SER A 363 -12.13 10.73 -9.42
CA SER A 363 -11.88 11.27 -8.07
C SER A 363 -10.44 11.01 -7.64
N GLY A 364 -9.87 11.93 -6.87
CA GLY A 364 -8.46 11.86 -6.50
C GLY A 364 -8.05 12.93 -5.49
N ILE A 365 -6.74 13.10 -5.33
CA ILE A 365 -6.11 14.15 -4.53
C ILE A 365 -5.44 15.13 -5.49
N ILE A 366 -5.66 16.42 -5.27
CA ILE A 366 -4.92 17.48 -5.92
C ILE A 366 -3.98 18.13 -4.91
N SER A 367 -2.73 18.31 -5.31
CA SER A 367 -1.68 18.91 -4.50
C SER A 367 -1.09 20.12 -5.22
N LEU A 368 -0.89 21.21 -4.50
CA LEU A 368 -0.03 22.32 -4.87
C LEU A 368 1.24 22.23 -4.03
N ILE A 369 2.40 22.20 -4.69
CA ILE A 369 3.71 22.20 -4.05
C ILE A 369 4.49 23.40 -4.55
N ILE A 370 5.07 24.18 -3.63
CA ILE A 370 5.89 25.35 -3.93
C ILE A 370 7.22 25.19 -3.21
N ASP A 371 8.31 25.03 -3.97
CA ASP A 371 9.68 25.03 -3.47
C ASP A 371 10.16 26.49 -3.41
N LEU A 372 10.50 26.93 -2.20
CA LEU A 372 10.85 28.31 -1.86
C LEU A 372 12.28 28.44 -1.33
N ASP A 373 12.86 27.35 -0.81
CA ASP A 373 14.21 27.39 -0.24
C ASP A 373 15.32 27.03 -1.25
N GLY A 374 14.94 26.59 -2.46
CA GLY A 374 15.84 26.24 -3.56
C GLY A 374 16.41 24.82 -3.48
N THR A 375 15.96 24.01 -2.51
CA THR A 375 16.23 22.59 -2.42
C THR A 375 15.09 21.82 -3.10
N PRO A 376 15.38 21.06 -4.17
CA PRO A 376 14.33 20.43 -4.96
C PRO A 376 13.40 19.51 -4.14
N GLY A 377 12.10 19.78 -4.25
CA GLY A 377 11.03 19.02 -3.60
C GLY A 377 10.44 19.78 -2.41
N TYR A 378 9.54 19.15 -1.67
CA TYR A 378 9.00 19.70 -0.42
C TYR A 378 9.82 19.21 0.78
N GLN A 379 10.20 20.10 1.68
CA GLN A 379 10.79 19.71 2.96
C GLN A 379 9.92 20.18 4.14
N ALA A 380 9.55 19.23 5.00
CA ALA A 380 8.72 19.55 6.16
C ALA A 380 9.42 20.52 7.12
N GLY A 381 8.74 21.62 7.45
CA GLY A 381 9.23 22.64 8.37
C GLY A 381 10.23 23.64 7.79
N THR A 382 10.31 23.77 6.46
CA THR A 382 11.09 24.80 5.75
C THR A 382 10.18 25.92 5.22
N GLU A 383 10.70 26.74 4.30
CA GLU A 383 9.92 27.76 3.59
C GLU A 383 8.96 27.13 2.56
N ASP A 384 9.11 25.85 2.21
CA ASP A 384 8.28 25.18 1.21
C ASP A 384 6.83 25.05 1.64
N VAL A 385 5.93 25.06 0.65
CA VAL A 385 4.49 24.97 0.86
C VAL A 385 3.95 23.73 0.17
N ILE A 386 3.10 22.99 0.88
CA ILE A 386 2.25 21.94 0.30
C ILE A 386 0.80 22.17 0.74
N ILE A 387 -0.12 22.15 -0.24
CA ILE A 387 -1.56 22.25 0.00
C ILE A 387 -2.24 21.11 -0.74
N GLU A 388 -3.03 20.32 -0.02
CA GLU A 388 -3.69 19.14 -0.57
C GLU A 388 -5.20 19.17 -0.30
N GLN A 389 -5.98 18.70 -1.26
CA GLN A 389 -7.43 18.53 -1.09
C GLN A 389 -7.96 17.42 -2.00
N LEU A 390 -9.15 16.92 -1.68
CA LEU A 390 -9.85 15.95 -2.50
C LEU A 390 -10.58 16.63 -3.68
N ILE A 391 -10.63 15.92 -4.80
CA ILE A 391 -11.52 16.24 -5.93
C ILE A 391 -12.45 15.05 -6.16
N ASP A 392 -13.76 15.29 -6.16
CA ASP A 392 -14.78 14.25 -6.34
C ASP A 392 -15.42 14.31 -7.74
N ALA A 393 -15.00 13.40 -8.62
CA ALA A 393 -15.57 13.19 -9.95
C ALA A 393 -16.53 11.99 -10.02
N SER A 394 -17.12 11.56 -8.89
CA SER A 394 -18.10 10.47 -8.84
C SER A 394 -19.32 10.70 -9.75
N SER A 395 -19.64 11.97 -10.05
CA SER A 395 -20.70 12.37 -10.98
C SER A 395 -20.29 12.43 -12.46
N GLY A 396 -19.04 12.09 -12.79
CA GLY A 396 -18.52 11.96 -14.15
C GLY A 396 -17.34 12.88 -14.45
N PHE A 397 -17.45 14.16 -14.12
CA PHE A 397 -16.37 15.14 -14.28
C PHE A 397 -16.39 16.12 -13.11
N ALA A 398 -15.21 16.53 -12.68
CA ALA A 398 -15.01 17.53 -11.64
C ALA A 398 -14.02 18.60 -12.09
N SER A 399 -14.29 19.83 -11.68
CA SER A 399 -13.36 20.96 -11.76
C SER A 399 -13.13 21.48 -10.35
N SER A 400 -11.88 21.68 -9.96
CA SER A 400 -11.50 22.23 -8.65
C SER A 400 -10.31 23.18 -8.79
N SER A 401 -10.00 23.92 -7.74
CA SER A 401 -8.86 24.82 -7.70
C SER A 401 -8.18 24.80 -6.34
N VAL A 402 -6.85 24.80 -6.32
CA VAL A 402 -6.06 24.99 -5.10
C VAL A 402 -5.59 26.45 -5.06
N ARG A 403 -5.82 27.10 -3.92
CA ARG A 403 -5.39 28.48 -3.67
C ARG A 403 -4.28 28.50 -2.63
N TRP A 404 -3.21 29.22 -2.92
CA TRP A 404 -2.14 29.59 -2.00
C TRP A 404 -2.30 31.07 -1.62
N ASP A 405 -2.06 31.37 -0.35
CA ASP A 405 -2.32 32.66 0.29
C ASP A 405 -1.13 33.64 0.23
N GLY A 406 -0.02 33.24 -0.39
CA GLY A 406 1.18 34.06 -0.50
C GLY A 406 2.16 33.95 0.67
N TYR A 407 1.89 33.06 1.63
CA TYR A 407 2.78 32.82 2.78
C TYR A 407 3.66 31.58 2.57
N ASP A 408 4.91 31.63 3.01
CA ASP A 408 5.80 30.47 3.03
C ASP A 408 5.43 29.48 4.14
N GLY A 409 6.09 28.32 4.16
CA GLY A 409 5.90 27.27 5.17
C GLY A 409 6.22 27.69 6.61
N THR A 410 6.88 28.84 6.80
CA THR A 410 7.18 29.43 8.12
C THR A 410 6.15 30.50 8.54
N GLY A 411 5.24 30.86 7.65
CA GLY A 411 4.22 31.89 7.83
C GLY A 411 4.67 33.32 7.50
N ALA A 412 5.77 33.49 6.76
CA ALA A 412 6.20 34.81 6.27
C ALA A 412 5.64 35.11 4.87
N ILE A 413 5.39 36.40 4.58
CA ILE A 413 4.90 36.83 3.27
C ILE A 413 6.01 36.62 2.23
N VAL A 414 5.68 35.96 1.12
CA VAL A 414 6.58 35.80 -0.02
C VAL A 414 6.57 37.09 -0.87
N PRO A 415 7.74 37.73 -1.10
CA PRO A 415 7.80 38.97 -1.87
C PRO A 415 7.42 38.80 -3.34
N ALA A 416 6.90 39.87 -3.95
CA ALA A 416 6.74 39.94 -5.40
C ALA A 416 8.06 39.68 -6.13
N TYR A 417 7.96 39.11 -7.33
CA TYR A 417 9.05 38.72 -8.21
C TYR A 417 9.97 37.61 -7.68
N THR A 418 9.61 36.94 -6.57
CA THR A 418 10.31 35.74 -6.12
C THR A 418 10.24 34.66 -7.21
N ASP A 419 11.37 34.04 -7.53
CA ASP A 419 11.40 32.90 -8.45
C ASP A 419 10.87 31.66 -7.72
N LEU A 420 9.82 31.04 -8.27
CA LEU A 420 9.15 29.88 -7.70
C LEU A 420 9.33 28.66 -8.61
N ASN A 421 9.58 27.50 -8.00
CA ASN A 421 9.23 26.23 -8.63
C ASN A 421 7.88 25.78 -8.07
N ILE A 422 6.85 25.81 -8.91
CA ILE A 422 5.47 25.49 -8.52
C ILE A 422 5.00 24.27 -9.30
N SER A 423 4.39 23.33 -8.57
CA SER A 423 3.92 22.06 -9.10
C SER A 423 2.46 21.83 -8.72
N GLY A 424 1.59 21.72 -9.73
CA GLY A 424 0.25 21.18 -9.58
C GLY A 424 0.25 19.68 -9.86
N ARG A 425 -0.18 18.87 -8.90
CA ARG A 425 -0.24 17.40 -9.00
C ARG A 425 -1.68 16.91 -8.88
N PHE A 426 -2.05 15.94 -9.71
CA PHE A 426 -3.25 15.13 -9.53
C PHE A 426 -2.83 13.66 -9.34
N THR A 427 -3.36 13.03 -8.30
CA THR A 427 -3.22 11.58 -8.07
C THR A 427 -4.57 10.92 -7.86
N ALA A 428 -4.70 9.65 -8.26
CA ALA A 428 -5.92 8.89 -8.06
C ALA A 428 -5.64 7.44 -7.65
N ALA A 429 -6.67 6.78 -7.12
CA ALA A 429 -6.59 5.43 -6.57
C ALA A 429 -5.43 5.29 -5.56
N PRO A 430 -5.51 6.00 -4.41
CA PRO A 430 -4.50 5.85 -3.36
C PRO A 430 -4.40 4.40 -2.92
N VAL A 431 -3.17 3.95 -2.69
CA VAL A 431 -2.86 2.67 -2.08
C VAL A 431 -1.86 2.88 -0.97
N HIS A 432 -2.34 2.74 0.25
CA HIS A 432 -1.54 2.66 1.45
C HIS A 432 -1.17 1.21 1.70
N SER A 433 -0.02 0.99 2.32
CA SER A 433 0.42 -0.30 2.84
C SER A 433 0.75 -0.18 4.33
N PRO A 434 -0.26 -0.05 5.20
CA PRO A 434 -0.03 -0.07 6.64
C PRO A 434 0.55 -1.40 7.09
N LEU A 435 1.58 -1.34 7.92
CA LEU A 435 2.16 -2.49 8.60
C LEU A 435 1.99 -2.31 10.11
N TYR A 436 1.33 -3.27 10.78
CA TYR A 436 1.25 -3.25 12.25
C TYR A 436 2.35 -4.11 12.86
N ASP A 437 3.04 -3.55 13.84
CA ASP A 437 4.16 -4.15 14.56
C ASP A 437 5.36 -4.60 13.68
N PRO A 438 5.76 -3.85 12.62
CA PRO A 438 6.74 -4.34 11.64
C PRO A 438 8.21 -4.33 12.11
N GLU A 439 8.47 -3.99 13.37
CA GLU A 439 9.83 -3.90 13.95
C GLU A 439 10.78 -2.98 13.19
N ILE A 440 11.73 -3.51 12.39
CA ILE A 440 12.80 -2.74 11.74
C ILE A 440 12.72 -2.91 10.22
N ASN A 441 12.97 -1.84 9.48
CA ASN A 441 13.17 -1.93 8.04
C ASN A 441 14.30 -1.03 7.56
N SER A 442 15.44 -1.66 7.25
CA SER A 442 16.65 -0.98 6.81
C SER A 442 16.74 -0.79 5.29
N LEU A 443 15.90 -1.46 4.50
CA LEU A 443 15.85 -1.36 3.03
C LEU A 443 14.70 -0.48 2.53
N GLY A 444 13.62 -0.44 3.30
CA GLY A 444 12.39 0.33 3.06
C GLY A 444 11.41 -0.33 2.10
N ILE A 445 10.20 0.23 2.02
CA ILE A 445 9.12 -0.29 1.17
C ILE A 445 9.16 0.34 -0.22
N ASN A 446 9.00 -0.47 -1.27
CA ASN A 446 8.78 0.03 -2.64
C ASN A 446 7.41 -0.39 -3.16
N MET A 447 6.83 0.41 -4.06
CA MET A 447 5.56 0.11 -4.72
C MET A 447 5.61 0.44 -6.20
N VAL A 448 5.34 -0.54 -7.07
CA VAL A 448 5.46 -0.35 -8.53
C VAL A 448 4.18 -0.74 -9.25
N ASP A 449 3.79 0.06 -10.23
CA ASP A 449 2.66 -0.22 -11.11
C ASP A 449 2.81 -1.56 -11.84
N THR A 450 1.86 -2.46 -11.59
CA THR A 450 1.73 -3.71 -12.34
C THR A 450 0.71 -3.53 -13.47
N ARG A 451 -0.45 -2.93 -13.18
CA ARG A 451 -1.51 -2.68 -14.16
C ARG A 451 -2.23 -1.36 -13.87
N PRO A 452 -2.44 -0.49 -14.88
CA PRO A 452 -1.70 -0.43 -16.12
C PRO A 452 -0.20 -0.21 -15.83
N ASN A 453 0.70 -0.78 -16.64
CA ASN A 453 2.14 -0.60 -16.44
C ASN A 453 2.56 0.80 -16.93
N THR A 454 2.36 1.81 -16.09
CA THR A 454 2.84 3.18 -16.34
C THR A 454 4.28 3.39 -15.87
N SER A 455 4.85 2.40 -15.16
CA SER A 455 6.14 2.47 -14.49
C SER A 455 6.21 3.54 -13.38
N PHE A 456 5.06 3.92 -12.81
CA PHE A 456 5.01 4.80 -11.64
C PHE A 456 5.48 4.10 -10.38
N ASP A 457 6.48 4.69 -9.71
CA ASP A 457 7.21 4.09 -8.58
C ASP A 457 7.44 5.06 -7.40
N LEU A 458 6.74 6.20 -7.35
CA LEU A 458 6.86 7.11 -6.20
C LEU A 458 6.22 6.49 -4.96
N VAL A 459 6.95 6.54 -3.85
CA VAL A 459 6.48 6.21 -2.51
C VAL A 459 6.50 7.43 -1.60
N TYR A 460 5.63 7.40 -0.60
CA TYR A 460 5.34 8.50 0.31
C TYR A 460 5.21 7.98 1.74
N TRP A 461 5.55 8.80 2.73
CA TRP A 461 5.39 8.48 4.16
C TRP A 461 5.29 9.75 5.02
N ASP A 462 4.72 9.62 6.22
CA ASP A 462 4.63 10.69 7.21
C ASP A 462 4.65 10.12 8.64
N ASP A 463 5.80 10.24 9.30
CA ASP A 463 5.99 9.78 10.67
C ASP A 463 5.96 10.90 11.71
N LEU A 464 5.58 12.12 11.33
CA LEU A 464 5.66 13.29 12.23
C LEU A 464 4.75 13.17 13.46
N SER A 465 3.72 12.32 13.40
CA SER A 465 2.83 11.98 14.52
C SER A 465 3.47 11.09 15.58
N GLN A 466 4.57 10.39 15.28
CA GLN A 466 5.22 9.45 16.19
C GLN A 466 6.68 9.79 16.42
N THR A 467 7.04 10.09 17.67
CA THR A 467 8.43 10.29 18.03
C THR A 467 9.16 8.96 18.10
N GLY A 468 10.27 8.81 17.37
CA GLY A 468 11.20 7.71 17.57
C GLY A 468 11.10 6.54 16.58
N VAL A 469 10.27 6.63 15.53
CA VAL A 469 10.27 5.67 14.39
C VAL A 469 11.69 5.52 13.81
N GLY A 470 12.42 6.64 13.78
CA GLY A 470 13.82 6.70 13.33
C GLY A 470 13.99 6.63 11.82
N SER A 471 12.96 7.03 11.08
CA SER A 471 13.00 7.29 9.66
C SER A 471 13.82 8.55 9.33
N SER A 472 14.40 8.57 8.14
CA SER A 472 15.19 9.70 7.63
C SER A 472 15.05 9.79 6.11
N PRO A 473 14.38 10.82 5.56
CA PRO A 473 13.63 11.87 6.28
C PRO A 473 12.42 11.32 7.05
N THR A 474 11.92 12.07 8.04
CA THR A 474 10.73 11.68 8.84
C THR A 474 9.43 11.74 8.03
N SER A 475 9.41 12.48 6.92
CA SER A 475 8.24 12.61 6.04
C SER A 475 8.67 12.87 4.61
N GLU A 476 7.88 12.39 3.65
CA GLU A 476 8.04 12.52 2.21
C GLU A 476 6.64 12.65 1.59
N LEU A 477 6.19 13.87 1.31
CA LEU A 477 4.81 14.17 0.92
C LEU A 477 4.65 14.48 -0.59
N ASP A 478 5.74 14.88 -1.26
CA ASP A 478 5.80 15.13 -2.69
C ASP A 478 6.29 13.91 -3.50
N GLY A 479 6.96 12.96 -2.84
CA GLY A 479 7.10 11.58 -3.26
C GLY A 479 8.48 11.27 -3.81
N SER A 480 9.02 10.11 -3.44
CA SER A 480 10.37 9.71 -3.81
C SER A 480 10.41 8.37 -4.53
N ASN A 481 11.32 8.25 -5.50
CA ASN A 481 11.79 6.97 -6.05
C ASN A 481 13.30 6.75 -5.86
N SER A 482 13.94 7.65 -5.10
CA SER A 482 15.36 7.56 -4.75
C SER A 482 15.59 7.33 -3.26
N ASN A 483 14.65 7.77 -2.43
CA ASN A 483 14.62 7.50 -1.00
C ASN A 483 13.52 6.48 -0.72
N GLN A 484 13.83 5.50 0.13
CA GLN A 484 12.87 4.51 0.59
C GLN A 484 12.43 4.87 2.01
N HIS A 485 11.18 4.54 2.35
CA HIS A 485 10.70 4.66 3.72
C HIS A 485 11.38 3.59 4.59
N THR A 486 12.44 3.98 5.30
CA THR A 486 13.19 3.13 6.25
C THR A 486 12.89 3.56 7.68
N TRP A 487 13.00 2.63 8.64
CA TRP A 487 12.79 2.92 10.07
C TRP A 487 13.61 2.00 10.97
N THR A 488 13.81 2.43 12.22
CA THR A 488 14.59 1.70 13.23
C THR A 488 13.72 1.08 14.34
N THR A 489 12.43 1.40 14.37
CA THR A 489 11.45 0.73 15.23
C THR A 489 10.02 0.99 14.74
N GLY A 490 9.21 -0.07 14.72
CA GLY A 490 7.79 -0.11 14.41
C GLY A 490 6.99 -0.83 15.49
N ASN A 491 7.60 -1.10 16.64
CA ASN A 491 7.00 -1.89 17.72
C ASN A 491 5.69 -1.23 18.21
N ALA A 492 4.58 -1.96 18.14
CA ALA A 492 3.22 -1.51 18.44
C ALA A 492 2.73 -0.30 17.61
N LEU A 493 3.38 -0.01 16.48
CA LEU A 493 3.00 1.03 15.54
C LEU A 493 2.36 0.45 14.29
N LEU A 494 1.44 1.20 13.71
CA LEU A 494 0.98 1.08 12.34
C LEU A 494 1.84 1.99 11.46
N VAL A 495 2.95 1.48 10.97
CA VAL A 495 3.85 2.21 10.06
C VAL A 495 3.24 2.24 8.68
N ASN A 496 3.14 3.42 8.07
CA ASN A 496 2.43 3.59 6.81
C ASN A 496 3.34 4.12 5.71
N THR A 497 3.36 3.42 4.58
CA THR A 497 3.90 3.91 3.30
C THR A 497 2.77 3.89 2.30
N TRP A 498 2.71 4.86 1.38
CA TRP A 498 1.69 4.86 0.35
C TRP A 498 2.20 5.24 -1.02
N SER A 499 1.32 5.05 -2.01
CA SER A 499 1.49 5.42 -3.40
C SER A 499 0.11 5.59 -4.05
N PHE A 500 0.06 5.70 -5.37
CA PHE A 500 -1.14 5.96 -6.16
C PHE A 500 -1.19 5.08 -7.41
N GLY A 501 -2.38 4.73 -7.87
CA GLY A 501 -2.57 4.05 -9.15
C GLY A 501 -2.42 4.97 -10.37
N TYR A 502 -2.61 6.27 -10.19
CA TYR A 502 -2.42 7.28 -11.22
C TYR A 502 -1.75 8.54 -10.69
N TYR A 503 -0.93 9.15 -11.55
CA TYR A 503 -0.20 10.38 -11.26
C TYR A 503 -0.07 11.22 -12.52
N GLN A 504 -0.35 12.52 -12.38
CA GLN A 504 -0.04 13.54 -13.38
C GLN A 504 0.44 14.81 -12.69
N ILE A 505 1.43 15.47 -13.27
CA ILE A 505 2.02 16.70 -12.74
C ILE A 505 2.17 17.75 -13.84
N ASN A 506 1.98 19.01 -13.46
CA ASN A 506 2.41 20.19 -14.21
C ASN A 506 3.34 21.01 -13.31
N THR A 507 4.62 21.10 -13.69
CA THR A 507 5.62 21.88 -12.97
C THR A 507 6.10 23.03 -13.84
N GLU A 508 6.19 24.21 -13.25
CA GLU A 508 6.70 25.40 -13.92
C GLU A 508 7.67 26.18 -13.02
N ASN A 509 8.63 26.86 -13.68
CA ASN A 509 9.47 27.86 -13.03
C ASN A 509 8.90 29.22 -13.44
N VAL A 510 8.36 29.96 -12.48
CA VAL A 510 7.64 31.21 -12.70
C VAL A 510 8.09 32.26 -11.70
N SER A 511 7.99 33.54 -12.07
CA SER A 511 8.17 34.63 -11.13
C SER A 511 6.82 34.92 -10.47
N PHE A 512 6.80 35.10 -9.14
CA PHE A 512 5.62 35.48 -8.37
C PHE A 512 5.23 36.93 -8.66
N ASP A 513 4.70 37.16 -9.84
CA ASP A 513 4.37 38.48 -10.38
C ASP A 513 2.93 38.84 -10.02
N PHE A 514 2.78 39.70 -9.02
CA PHE A 514 1.52 40.32 -8.65
C PHE A 514 1.74 41.81 -8.42
N VAL A 515 0.68 42.58 -8.63
CA VAL A 515 0.61 44.00 -8.30
C VAL A 515 -0.63 44.14 -7.42
N CYS A 516 -0.44 44.76 -6.27
CA CYS A 516 -1.54 45.26 -5.48
C CYS A 516 -1.79 46.72 -5.96
N ASP A 517 -3.05 47.15 -5.97
CA ASP A 517 -3.53 48.49 -6.39
C ASP A 517 -4.99 48.61 -5.88
N ILE A 518 -5.16 48.75 -4.57
CA ILE A 518 -6.44 48.64 -3.84
C ILE A 518 -7.44 49.70 -4.32
N ASP A 519 -6.98 50.90 -4.59
CA ASP A 519 -7.81 52.04 -4.99
C ASP A 519 -7.91 52.23 -6.52
N GLY A 520 -7.05 51.53 -7.29
CA GLY A 520 -7.10 51.45 -8.74
C GLY A 520 -6.50 52.65 -9.46
N ASP A 521 -5.60 53.39 -8.82
CA ASP A 521 -4.97 54.58 -9.39
C ASP A 521 -3.76 54.28 -10.29
N GLY A 522 -3.26 53.04 -10.23
CA GLY A 522 -2.14 52.54 -11.02
C GLY A 522 -0.77 52.69 -10.35
N ILE A 523 -0.73 52.99 -9.06
CA ILE A 523 0.44 52.92 -8.17
C ILE A 523 0.32 51.64 -7.32
N ASP A 524 1.44 50.95 -7.10
CA ASP A 524 1.49 49.75 -6.25
C ASP A 524 1.48 50.20 -4.78
N GLU A 525 0.71 49.61 -3.86
CA GLU A 525 0.56 50.08 -2.46
C GLU A 525 1.89 50.06 -1.69
N GLN A 526 2.90 49.31 -2.16
CA GLN A 526 4.24 49.40 -1.59
C GLN A 526 4.96 50.73 -1.90
N ASP A 527 4.59 51.37 -3.00
CA ASP A 527 5.08 52.66 -3.50
C ASP A 527 4.01 53.77 -3.41
N ASP A 528 2.78 53.42 -3.06
CA ASP A 528 1.68 54.34 -2.87
C ASP A 528 1.88 55.12 -1.56
N LEU A 529 1.66 56.42 -1.66
CA LEU A 529 1.77 57.34 -0.54
C LEU A 529 0.41 57.94 -0.20
N ASP A 530 -0.67 57.52 -0.84
CA ASP A 530 -2.03 58.06 -0.81
C ASP A 530 -3.01 56.91 -1.12
N ASN A 531 -3.09 55.95 -0.19
CA ASN A 531 -3.64 54.59 -0.41
C ASN A 531 -5.14 54.51 -0.78
N ASP A 532 -5.90 55.57 -0.55
CA ASP A 532 -7.31 55.69 -0.96
C ASP A 532 -7.52 56.73 -2.07
N ASN A 533 -6.43 57.37 -2.50
CA ASN A 533 -6.32 58.40 -3.54
C ASN A 533 -7.35 59.51 -3.37
N ASP A 534 -7.54 59.95 -2.13
CA ASP A 534 -8.30 61.15 -1.76
C ASP A 534 -7.50 62.45 -2.00
N GLY A 535 -6.21 62.34 -2.32
CA GLY A 535 -5.33 63.46 -2.61
C GLY A 535 -4.54 63.97 -1.39
N VAL A 536 -4.58 63.27 -0.26
CA VAL A 536 -3.81 63.51 0.97
C VAL A 536 -2.89 62.32 1.22
N ALA A 537 -1.57 62.58 1.22
CA ALA A 537 -0.63 61.49 1.44
C ALA A 537 -0.79 60.85 2.84
N ASP A 538 -0.72 59.52 2.96
CA ASP A 538 -0.72 58.66 4.16
C ASP A 538 0.04 59.26 5.35
N SER A 539 1.19 59.90 5.07
CA SER A 539 2.05 60.51 6.10
C SER A 539 1.46 61.78 6.75
N GLU A 540 0.46 62.38 6.10
CA GLU A 540 -0.29 63.57 6.51
C GLU A 540 -1.73 63.24 6.94
N GLU A 541 -2.15 61.98 6.81
CA GLU A 541 -3.45 61.46 7.27
C GLU A 541 -3.51 61.30 8.80
N GLY A 542 -4.74 61.29 9.35
CA GLY A 542 -4.94 61.34 10.80
C GLY A 542 -6.24 60.73 11.33
N ASP A 543 -7.34 61.48 11.28
CA ASP A 543 -8.62 61.09 11.90
C ASP A 543 -9.58 60.58 10.83
N TYR A 544 -10.03 59.31 10.98
CA TYR A 544 -10.87 58.58 10.03
C TYR A 544 -12.21 59.26 9.64
N TYR A 545 -12.58 60.35 10.33
CA TYR A 545 -13.78 61.14 10.03
C TYR A 545 -13.51 62.44 9.25
N ASN A 546 -12.25 62.78 8.99
CA ASN A 546 -11.92 63.95 8.18
C ASN A 546 -11.95 63.59 6.70
N ASP A 547 -12.24 64.61 5.89
CA ASP A 547 -12.19 64.66 4.43
C ASP A 547 -11.59 66.07 4.21
N THR A 548 -10.26 66.12 4.27
CA THR A 548 -9.48 67.35 4.43
C THR A 548 -9.49 68.17 3.15
N ASP A 549 -9.66 67.52 2.00
CA ASP A 549 -9.62 68.13 0.68
C ASP A 549 -11.04 68.37 0.10
N GLY A 550 -12.06 67.67 0.61
CA GLY A 550 -13.48 67.85 0.34
C GLY A 550 -14.01 67.08 -0.88
N ASP A 551 -13.34 66.01 -1.30
CA ASP A 551 -13.69 65.23 -2.49
C ASP A 551 -14.79 64.18 -2.25
N GLY A 552 -15.05 63.84 -0.99
CA GLY A 552 -16.07 62.90 -0.54
C GLY A 552 -15.56 61.49 -0.20
N ILE A 553 -14.25 61.26 -0.25
CA ILE A 553 -13.52 60.12 0.31
C ILE A 553 -12.92 60.62 1.65
N PRO A 554 -13.07 59.90 2.78
CA PRO A 554 -12.45 60.32 4.04
C PRO A 554 -10.95 60.03 4.05
N ASP A 555 -10.10 60.87 4.66
CA ASP A 555 -8.65 60.62 4.84
C ASP A 555 -8.39 59.28 5.59
N TYR A 556 -8.26 58.16 4.88
CA TYR A 556 -8.02 56.83 5.47
C TYR A 556 -7.02 55.95 4.66
N LEU A 557 -6.16 55.23 5.40
CA LEU A 557 -5.20 54.24 4.87
C LEU A 557 -5.78 53.01 4.17
#